data_AF-A0A0C9Z3N6-F1
#
_entry.id   AF-A0A0C9Z3N6-F1
#
_cell.length_a   1.000
_cell.length_b   1.000
_cell.length_c   1.000
_cell.angle_alpha   90.00
_cell.angle_beta   90.00
_cell.angle_gamma   90.00
#
_symmetry.space_group_name_H-M   'P 1'
#
loop_
_entity.id
_entity.type
_entity.pdbx_description
1 polymer ?
#
loop_
_entity_poly.entity_id
_entity_poly.type
_entity_poly.pdbx_seq_one_letter_code
_entity_poly.pdbx_strand_id
1 'polypeptide(L)'
;MDTVSRSCLLQLDLGVGEADECSGQRVALGDYGDYSDGNFVRTGNIFEDMPASGIGREDSTYCPVVSHVSTSDWLPGCMQNQDDLAVAYRYGEPPLALYQPKGISLPTNEHMSLLLKALSTRLVGKSLVKTIIQCSDFYLVDKDGKRRHSGDGSGNHSAEARILTPLCIIVRPRVWRREPLCEHRREQFKCIREHFYALVNNVPCLITPLGLVYGTDHTICSINSVELNCLTNLSCVRISCSERKHSLIAVSE
;
A
#
# COMPACT_ATOMS: atom_id res chain seq x y z
N MET A 1 21.56 9.66 20.18
CA MET A 1 20.25 10.27 20.50
C MET A 1 19.23 9.40 19.81
N ASP A 2 18.45 8.63 20.56
CA ASP A 2 17.44 7.76 19.99
C ASP A 2 16.25 8.63 19.56
N THR A 3 16.05 8.78 18.26
CA THR A 3 14.85 9.39 17.71
C THR A 3 13.70 8.41 17.95
N VAL A 4 12.95 8.64 19.02
CA VAL A 4 11.71 7.90 19.28
C VAL A 4 10.71 8.33 18.22
N SER A 5 10.37 7.41 17.30
CA SER A 5 9.30 7.62 16.34
C SER A 5 8.00 7.89 17.09
N ARG A 6 7.38 9.05 16.84
CA ARG A 6 6.11 9.44 17.45
C ARG A 6 4.99 9.16 16.48
N SER A 7 4.39 7.97 16.59
CA SER A 7 3.18 7.65 15.86
C SER A 7 1.94 8.02 16.66
N CYS A 8 0.92 8.48 15.94
CA CYS A 8 -0.37 8.90 16.45
C CYS A 8 -1.47 8.07 15.80
N LEU A 9 -2.49 7.68 16.55
CA LEU A 9 -3.71 7.09 15.99
C LEU A 9 -4.74 8.19 15.74
N LEU A 10 -5.34 8.17 14.54
CA LEU A 10 -6.37 9.10 14.10
C LEU A 10 -7.50 8.37 13.39
N GLN A 11 -8.72 8.90 13.52
CA GLN A 11 -9.87 8.44 12.74
C GLN A 11 -9.98 9.27 11.45
N LEU A 12 -9.94 8.58 10.31
CA LEU A 12 -10.25 9.14 8.99
C LEU A 12 -11.56 8.51 8.48
N ASP A 13 -12.14 9.09 7.42
CA ASP A 13 -13.33 8.52 6.76
C ASP A 13 -13.12 7.07 6.30
N LEU A 14 -11.87 6.70 5.99
CA LEU A 14 -11.49 5.36 5.55
C LEU A 14 -11.19 4.39 6.71
N GLY A 15 -11.28 4.84 7.96
CA GLY A 15 -10.98 4.05 9.16
C GLY A 15 -9.89 4.67 10.05
N VAL A 16 -9.48 3.92 11.07
CA VAL A 16 -8.38 4.30 11.96
C VAL A 16 -7.05 4.13 11.21
N GLY A 17 -6.24 5.20 11.18
CA GLY A 17 -4.90 5.20 10.62
C GLY A 17 -3.84 5.56 11.65
N GLU A 18 -2.65 4.97 11.50
CA GLU A 18 -1.44 5.41 12.20
C GLU A 18 -0.76 6.48 11.35
N ALA A 19 -0.51 7.65 11.94
CA ALA A 19 0.14 8.79 11.32
C ALA A 19 1.40 9.15 12.10
N ASP A 20 2.47 9.44 11.40
CA ASP A 20 3.73 9.88 11.98
C ASP A 20 3.71 11.40 12.19
N GLU A 21 4.39 11.87 13.24
CA GLU A 21 4.61 13.30 13.46
C GLU A 21 5.65 13.83 12.48
N CYS A 22 5.23 14.75 11.61
CA CYS A 22 6.04 15.33 10.53
C CYS A 22 6.38 16.80 10.83
N SER A 23 6.28 17.21 12.11
CA SER A 23 6.51 18.58 12.58
C SER A 23 7.94 19.03 12.26
N GLY A 24 8.07 20.18 11.59
CA GLY A 24 9.36 20.73 11.14
C GLY A 24 9.90 20.18 9.83
N GLN A 25 9.34 19.10 9.28
CA GLN A 25 9.67 18.60 7.96
C GLN A 25 8.73 19.18 6.90
N ARG A 26 9.26 19.62 5.76
CA ARG A 26 8.45 20.08 4.62
C ARG A 26 7.97 18.88 3.80
N VAL A 27 7.14 18.04 4.42
CA VAL A 27 6.57 16.87 3.76
C VAL A 27 5.33 17.28 2.96
N ALA A 28 5.26 16.82 1.72
CA ALA A 28 4.11 17.01 0.83
C ALA A 28 3.48 15.68 0.45
N LEU A 29 2.20 15.73 0.08
CA LEU A 29 1.50 14.57 -0.46
C LEU A 29 2.22 14.03 -1.71
N GLY A 30 2.41 12.72 -1.77
CA GLY A 30 3.09 12.07 -2.89
C GLY A 30 4.61 12.12 -2.81
N ASP A 31 5.19 12.75 -1.79
CA ASP A 31 6.63 12.65 -1.55
C ASP A 31 7.02 11.19 -1.33
N TYR A 32 8.15 10.78 -1.89
CA TYR A 32 8.76 9.49 -1.63
C TYR A 32 10.21 9.64 -1.19
N GLY A 33 10.68 8.68 -0.41
CA GLY A 33 11.98 8.80 0.24
C GLY A 33 12.36 7.61 1.10
N ASP A 34 13.48 7.74 1.79
CA ASP A 34 13.89 6.79 2.81
C ASP A 34 13.19 7.14 4.13
N TYR A 35 12.62 6.12 4.78
CA TYR A 35 11.94 6.27 6.06
C TYR A 35 12.50 5.28 7.08
N SER A 36 13.11 5.82 8.13
CA SER A 36 13.73 5.08 9.23
C SER A 36 13.55 5.85 10.53
N ASP A 37 13.07 5.17 11.58
CA ASP A 37 13.01 5.69 12.95
C ASP A 37 12.31 7.06 13.08
N GLY A 38 11.17 7.22 12.40
CA GLY A 38 10.40 8.48 12.41
C GLY A 38 10.97 9.58 11.51
N ASN A 39 12.13 9.37 10.88
CA ASN A 39 12.75 10.35 10.01
C ASN A 39 12.48 10.03 8.53
N PHE A 40 11.85 10.97 7.83
CA PHE A 40 11.57 10.87 6.40
C PHE A 40 12.52 11.77 5.60
N VAL A 41 13.37 11.14 4.79
CA VAL A 41 14.30 11.84 3.89
C VAL A 41 13.73 11.85 2.48
N ARG A 42 13.10 12.96 2.10
CA ARG A 42 12.53 13.17 0.77
C ARG A 42 13.58 12.97 -0.32
N THR A 43 13.29 12.08 -1.27
CA THR A 43 14.09 11.87 -2.48
C THR A 43 13.42 12.50 -3.71
N GLY A 44 12.08 12.55 -3.74
CA GLY A 44 11.32 13.15 -4.83
C GLY A 44 9.82 13.14 -4.54
N ASN A 45 9.00 13.43 -5.55
CA ASN A 45 7.54 13.43 -5.44
C ASN A 45 6.91 12.79 -6.69
N ILE A 46 5.92 11.91 -6.50
CA ILE A 46 5.30 11.19 -7.63
C ILE A 46 4.65 12.11 -8.64
N PHE A 47 4.13 13.27 -8.22
CA PHE A 47 3.50 14.26 -9.12
C PHE A 47 4.55 15.01 -9.96
N GLU A 48 5.78 15.13 -9.48
CA GLU A 48 6.91 15.68 -10.24
C GLU A 48 7.41 14.69 -11.30
N ASP A 49 7.25 13.38 -11.07
CA ASP A 49 7.62 12.31 -12.01
C ASP A 49 6.54 11.99 -13.07
N MET A 50 5.30 12.44 -12.87
CA MET A 50 4.19 12.18 -13.81
C MET A 50 4.46 12.69 -15.24
N PRO A 51 4.99 13.89 -15.47
CA PRO A 51 5.25 14.40 -16.83
C PRO A 51 6.22 13.52 -17.62
N ALA A 52 7.23 12.95 -16.97
CA ALA A 52 8.18 12.03 -17.60
C ALA A 52 7.52 10.71 -18.06
N SER A 53 6.33 10.41 -17.54
CA SER A 53 5.53 9.25 -17.91
C SER A 53 4.45 9.56 -18.95
N GLY A 54 4.42 10.79 -19.49
CA GLY A 54 3.43 11.23 -20.46
C GLY A 54 2.03 11.49 -19.87
N ILE A 55 1.90 11.59 -18.55
CA ILE A 55 0.62 11.85 -17.88
C ILE A 55 0.50 13.35 -17.58
N GLY A 56 -0.61 13.94 -17.99
CA GLY A 56 -0.91 15.35 -17.73
C GLY A 56 -1.12 15.64 -16.25
N ARG A 57 -0.54 16.73 -15.75
CA ARG A 57 -0.68 17.17 -14.35
C ARG A 57 -2.11 17.57 -13.98
N GLU A 58 -2.88 18.00 -14.98
CA GLU A 58 -4.25 18.49 -14.83
C GLU A 58 -5.31 17.37 -14.90
N ASP A 59 -4.87 16.12 -15.01
CA ASP A 59 -5.79 14.98 -15.04
C ASP A 59 -6.45 14.81 -13.67
N SER A 60 -7.77 15.03 -13.64
CA SER A 60 -8.61 14.94 -12.43
C SER A 60 -8.55 13.57 -11.76
N THR A 61 -8.12 12.53 -12.48
CA THR A 61 -7.97 11.17 -11.97
C THR A 61 -6.91 11.09 -10.85
N TYR A 62 -5.97 12.02 -10.83
CA TYR A 62 -4.89 12.09 -9.83
C TYR A 62 -5.14 13.17 -8.78
N CYS A 63 -6.30 13.83 -8.81
CA CYS A 63 -6.66 14.81 -7.79
C CYS A 63 -6.64 14.17 -6.39
N PRO A 64 -6.00 14.83 -5.41
CA PRO A 64 -6.04 14.36 -4.03
C PRO A 64 -7.46 14.27 -3.50
N VAL A 65 -7.71 13.24 -2.67
CA VAL A 65 -8.98 13.06 -1.98
C VAL A 65 -8.90 13.73 -0.62
N VAL A 66 -9.85 14.64 -0.38
CA VAL A 66 -10.03 15.29 0.91
C VAL A 66 -10.94 14.43 1.78
N SER A 67 -10.51 14.16 3.01
CA SER A 67 -11.30 13.45 4.01
C SER A 67 -11.43 14.26 5.30
N HIS A 68 -12.53 14.04 6.01
CA HIS A 68 -12.67 14.53 7.37
C HIS A 68 -11.69 13.79 8.31
N VAL A 69 -11.27 14.46 9.36
CA VAL A 69 -10.46 13.87 10.44
C VAL A 69 -11.25 14.06 11.71
N SER A 70 -11.63 12.97 12.36
CA SER A 70 -12.41 13.01 13.60
C SER A 70 -11.61 12.49 14.78
N THR A 71 -12.07 12.87 15.97
CA THR A 71 -11.65 12.24 17.22
C THR A 71 -12.13 10.79 17.23
N SER A 72 -11.25 9.87 17.62
CA SER A 72 -11.62 8.47 17.79
C SER A 72 -12.54 8.29 19.01
N ASP A 73 -13.60 7.47 18.89
CA ASP A 73 -14.62 7.27 19.93
C ASP A 73 -14.06 6.74 21.27
N TRP A 74 -12.81 6.24 21.28
CA TRP A 74 -12.13 5.70 22.45
C TRP A 74 -11.67 6.75 23.46
N LEU A 75 -11.76 8.04 23.13
CA LEU A 75 -11.30 9.11 24.01
C LEU A 75 -12.35 9.51 25.05
N PRO A 76 -11.95 9.77 26.32
CA PRO A 76 -12.87 10.17 27.39
C PRO A 76 -13.68 11.40 26.98
N GLY A 77 -14.98 11.41 27.34
CA GLY A 77 -15.99 12.35 26.83
C GLY A 77 -15.79 13.85 27.08
N CYS A 78 -14.66 14.30 27.64
CA CYS A 78 -14.38 15.71 27.87
C CYS A 78 -14.13 16.53 26.57
N MET A 79 -13.90 15.87 25.42
CA MET A 79 -13.62 16.55 24.14
C MET A 79 -14.62 16.26 23.01
N GLN A 80 -15.73 15.56 23.28
CA GLN A 80 -16.69 15.15 22.23
C GLN A 80 -17.54 16.29 21.65
N ASN A 81 -17.56 17.48 22.27
CA ASN A 81 -18.48 18.57 21.89
C ASN A 81 -17.86 19.66 21.00
N GLN A 82 -16.73 19.39 20.34
CA GLN A 82 -16.09 20.36 19.45
C GLN A 82 -15.96 19.78 18.05
N ASP A 83 -16.90 20.13 17.17
CA ASP A 83 -16.95 19.68 15.78
C ASP A 83 -15.69 20.06 14.98
N ASP A 84 -15.01 21.14 15.39
CA ASP A 84 -13.79 21.63 14.77
C ASP A 84 -12.51 21.00 15.34
N LEU A 85 -12.59 20.03 16.25
CA LEU A 85 -11.43 19.46 16.94
C LEU A 85 -11.31 17.95 16.70
N ALA A 86 -10.14 17.50 16.23
CA ALA A 86 -9.76 16.10 16.31
C ALA A 86 -8.61 15.89 17.29
N VAL A 87 -8.63 14.77 18.00
CA VAL A 87 -7.55 14.38 18.91
C VAL A 87 -6.82 13.16 18.36
N ALA A 88 -5.52 13.33 18.10
CA ALA A 88 -4.60 12.26 17.76
C ALA A 88 -4.06 11.61 19.05
N TYR A 89 -4.27 10.30 19.19
CA TYR A 89 -3.82 9.56 20.37
C TYR A 89 -2.36 9.12 20.22
N ARG A 90 -1.54 9.35 21.25
CA ARG A 90 -0.13 8.95 21.29
C ARG A 90 0.12 8.00 22.45
N TYR A 91 0.81 6.89 22.20
CA TYR A 91 1.10 5.91 23.25
C TYR A 91 2.11 6.47 24.25
N GLY A 92 1.70 6.58 25.52
CA GLY A 92 2.56 7.04 26.62
C GLY A 92 2.86 8.55 26.62
N GLU A 93 2.32 9.31 25.66
CA GLU A 93 2.47 10.76 25.57
C GLU A 93 1.11 11.47 25.66
N PRO A 94 1.08 12.77 26.02
CA PRO A 94 -0.14 13.57 25.96
C PRO A 94 -0.76 13.54 24.55
N PRO A 95 -2.10 13.42 24.39
CA PRO A 95 -2.73 13.50 23.08
C PRO A 95 -2.46 14.83 22.37
N LEU A 96 -2.52 14.79 21.03
CA LEU A 96 -2.35 15.96 20.18
C LEU A 96 -3.71 16.41 19.66
N ALA A 97 -4.19 17.58 20.08
CA ALA A 97 -5.37 18.21 19.52
C ALA A 97 -5.02 18.91 18.20
N LEU A 98 -5.86 18.73 17.19
CA LEU A 98 -5.76 19.30 15.85
C LEU A 98 -7.02 20.14 15.60
N TYR A 99 -6.85 21.43 15.31
CA TYR A 99 -7.95 22.34 15.05
C TYR A 99 -8.25 22.43 13.54
N GLN A 100 -9.53 22.26 13.19
CA GLN A 100 -10.06 22.13 11.83
C GLN A 100 -9.21 21.20 10.93
N PRO A 101 -8.99 19.96 11.39
CA PRO A 101 -8.10 19.05 10.68
C PRO A 101 -8.74 18.54 9.38
N LYS A 102 -7.92 18.44 8.35
CA LYS A 102 -8.28 18.00 7.00
C LYS A 102 -7.29 16.95 6.52
N GLY A 103 -7.79 15.77 6.22
CA GLY A 103 -6.99 14.72 5.60
C GLY A 103 -6.91 14.98 4.10
N ILE A 104 -5.72 14.91 3.52
CA ILE A 104 -5.51 14.98 2.08
C ILE A 104 -4.72 13.75 1.67
N SER A 105 -5.31 12.89 0.86
CA SER A 105 -4.76 11.57 0.53
C SER A 105 -4.63 11.34 -0.98
N LEU A 106 -3.74 10.43 -1.36
CA LEU A 106 -3.67 9.95 -2.74
C LEU A 106 -4.96 9.18 -3.08
N PRO A 107 -5.55 9.38 -4.27
CA PRO A 107 -6.73 8.65 -4.69
C PRO A 107 -6.47 7.14 -4.74
N THR A 108 -7.44 6.36 -4.26
CA THR A 108 -7.37 4.88 -4.28
C THR A 108 -8.12 4.36 -5.52
N ASN A 109 -7.62 4.69 -6.71
CA ASN A 109 -8.17 4.25 -7.98
C ASN A 109 -7.16 3.43 -8.80
N GLU A 110 -7.63 2.81 -9.88
CA GLU A 110 -6.81 1.96 -10.75
C GLU A 110 -5.68 2.73 -11.42
N HIS A 111 -5.93 3.97 -11.85
CA HIS A 111 -4.94 4.82 -12.51
C HIS A 111 -3.77 5.20 -11.59
N MET A 112 -4.06 5.52 -10.32
CA MET A 112 -3.02 5.74 -9.31
C MET A 112 -2.24 4.44 -9.06
N SER A 113 -2.92 3.30 -9.03
CA SER A 113 -2.26 1.99 -8.91
C SER A 113 -1.34 1.68 -10.09
N LEU A 114 -1.74 2.02 -11.32
CA LEU A 114 -0.93 1.89 -12.52
C LEU A 114 0.28 2.83 -12.50
N LEU A 115 0.11 4.08 -12.06
CA LEU A 115 1.22 5.02 -11.87
C LEU A 115 2.24 4.47 -10.88
N LEU A 116 1.81 4.01 -9.71
CA LEU A 116 2.71 3.44 -8.70
C LEU A 116 3.43 2.19 -9.23
N LYS A 117 2.77 1.36 -10.06
CA LYS A 117 3.42 0.23 -10.75
C LYS A 117 4.44 0.68 -11.77
N ALA A 118 4.15 1.70 -12.58
CA ALA A 118 5.08 2.24 -13.57
C ALA A 118 6.36 2.78 -12.90
N LEU A 119 6.23 3.40 -11.72
CA LEU A 119 7.35 3.92 -10.94
C LEU A 119 8.08 2.85 -10.11
N SER A 120 7.57 1.62 -10.04
CA SER A 120 8.04 0.60 -9.10
C SER A 120 9.51 0.23 -9.23
N THR A 121 10.07 0.24 -10.43
CA THR A 121 11.47 -0.11 -10.68
C THR A 121 12.44 0.94 -10.14
N ARG A 122 12.03 2.22 -10.17
CA ARG A 122 12.80 3.37 -9.70
C ARG A 122 12.67 3.57 -8.19
N LEU A 123 11.49 3.26 -7.63
CA LEU A 123 11.14 3.59 -6.24
C LEU A 123 11.26 2.39 -5.30
N VAL A 124 12.06 1.40 -5.68
CA VAL A 124 12.28 0.18 -4.88
C VAL A 124 12.79 0.53 -3.49
N GLY A 125 12.16 -0.06 -2.47
CA GLY A 125 12.54 0.11 -1.06
C GLY A 125 12.19 1.47 -0.47
N LYS A 126 11.64 2.39 -1.27
CA LYS A 126 11.22 3.71 -0.79
C LYS A 126 9.87 3.65 -0.09
N SER A 127 9.65 4.62 0.77
CA SER A 127 8.35 4.92 1.39
C SER A 127 7.67 6.07 0.64
N LEU A 128 6.35 6.13 0.75
CA LEU A 128 5.47 7.09 0.10
C LEU A 128 4.60 7.79 1.14
N VAL A 129 4.55 9.11 1.09
CA VAL A 129 3.59 9.92 1.84
C VAL A 129 2.24 9.80 1.15
N LYS A 130 1.38 8.94 1.69
CA LYS A 130 0.07 8.63 1.10
C LYS A 130 -1.01 9.61 1.55
N THR A 131 -0.92 10.09 2.79
CA THR A 131 -1.88 11.05 3.37
C THR A 131 -1.10 12.09 4.15
N ILE A 132 -1.54 13.34 4.08
CA ILE A 132 -1.10 14.41 4.97
C ILE A 132 -2.31 14.93 5.74
N ILE A 133 -2.10 15.32 7.00
CA ILE A 133 -3.13 15.96 7.81
C ILE A 133 -2.77 17.43 7.92
N GLN A 134 -3.61 18.27 7.34
CA GLN A 134 -3.52 19.73 7.45
C GLN A 134 -4.41 20.21 8.60
N CYS A 135 -3.98 21.23 9.34
CA CYS A 135 -4.79 21.87 10.36
C CYS A 135 -4.43 23.36 10.47
N SER A 136 -5.30 24.14 11.11
CA SER A 136 -5.07 25.57 11.34
C SER A 136 -4.28 25.85 12.63
N ASP A 137 -4.40 24.99 13.63
CA ASP A 137 -3.56 24.98 14.85
C ASP A 137 -3.44 23.53 15.37
N PHE A 138 -2.45 23.29 16.22
CA PHE A 138 -2.37 22.04 17.00
C PHE A 138 -1.69 22.28 18.35
N TYR A 139 -2.09 21.51 19.36
CA TYR A 139 -1.50 21.63 20.70
C TYR A 139 -1.61 20.33 21.49
N LEU A 140 -0.74 20.20 22.49
CA LEU A 140 -0.81 19.09 23.43
C LEU A 140 -1.95 19.27 24.43
N VAL A 141 -2.67 18.20 24.70
CA VAL A 141 -3.76 18.17 25.66
C VAL A 141 -3.31 17.38 26.89
N ASP A 142 -3.59 17.89 28.09
CA ASP A 142 -3.38 17.12 29.32
C ASP A 142 -4.49 16.09 29.58
N LYS A 143 -4.40 15.39 30.71
CA LYS A 143 -5.38 14.37 31.10
C LYS A 143 -6.77 14.93 31.36
N ASP A 144 -6.88 16.24 31.63
CA ASP A 144 -8.13 16.92 31.92
C ASP A 144 -8.77 17.53 30.65
N GLY A 145 -8.19 17.28 29.47
CA GLY A 145 -8.67 17.87 28.22
C GLY A 145 -8.22 19.33 28.04
N LYS A 146 -7.32 19.86 28.88
CA LYS A 146 -6.90 21.26 28.79
C LYS A 146 -5.67 21.40 27.90
N ARG A 147 -5.63 22.50 27.15
CA ARG A 147 -4.45 22.89 26.36
C ARG A 147 -3.27 23.05 27.32
N ARG A 148 -2.23 22.25 27.14
CA ARG A 148 -0.95 22.53 27.80
C ARG A 148 -0.36 23.77 27.16
N HIS A 149 -0.22 24.83 27.95
CA HIS A 149 0.62 25.95 27.56
C HIS A 149 2.04 25.41 27.38
N SER A 150 2.53 25.42 26.14
CA SER A 150 3.95 25.25 25.87
C SER A 150 4.67 26.39 26.58
N GLY A 151 5.26 26.08 27.73
CA GLY A 151 5.77 27.08 28.69
C GLY A 151 6.97 27.90 28.22
N ASP A 152 7.29 27.96 26.94
CA ASP A 152 8.39 28.76 26.43
C ASP A 152 8.04 29.38 25.08
N GLY A 153 8.25 30.70 25.00
CA GLY A 153 8.50 31.37 23.73
C GLY A 153 7.41 32.31 23.24
N SER A 154 7.38 33.50 23.84
CA SER A 154 6.88 34.75 23.28
C SER A 154 7.51 35.05 21.91
N GLY A 155 7.06 34.34 20.86
CA GLY A 155 7.41 34.62 19.48
C GLY A 155 6.20 35.25 18.79
N ASN A 156 6.38 36.45 18.25
CA ASN A 156 5.40 37.18 17.45
C ASN A 156 4.99 36.35 16.22
N HIS A 157 4.11 35.37 16.40
CA HIS A 157 3.47 34.67 15.31
C HIS A 157 2.55 35.69 14.63
N SER A 158 3.04 36.25 13.53
CA SER A 158 2.25 37.00 12.55
C SER A 158 0.91 36.29 12.36
N ALA A 159 -0.20 37.02 12.45
CA ALA A 159 -1.58 36.53 12.36
C ALA A 159 -1.96 35.94 10.99
N GLU A 160 -0.96 35.58 10.18
CA GLU A 160 -1.15 34.89 8.93
C GLU A 160 -1.50 33.43 9.24
N ALA A 161 -2.72 33.01 8.85
CA ALA A 161 -3.20 31.66 9.01
C ALA A 161 -2.27 30.69 8.26
N ARG A 162 -1.30 30.11 8.97
CA ARG A 162 -0.39 29.11 8.41
C ARG A 162 -1.09 27.77 8.47
N ILE A 163 -1.35 27.19 7.30
CA ILE A 163 -1.76 25.79 7.21
C ILE A 163 -0.56 24.96 7.67
N LEU A 164 -0.73 24.23 8.77
CA LEU A 164 0.29 23.36 9.34
C LEU A 164 0.06 21.94 8.85
N THR A 165 1.13 21.17 8.65
CA THR A 165 1.05 19.73 8.32
C THR A 165 1.75 18.94 9.42
N PRO A 166 1.13 18.84 10.62
CA PRO A 166 1.79 18.21 11.76
C PRO A 166 1.94 16.70 11.61
N LEU A 167 1.09 16.04 10.83
CA LEU A 167 1.04 14.58 10.75
C LEU A 167 0.96 14.09 9.30
N CYS A 168 1.56 12.93 9.04
CA CYS A 168 1.50 12.28 7.74
C CYS A 168 1.45 10.75 7.84
N ILE A 169 0.74 10.09 6.91
CA ILE A 169 0.67 8.63 6.81
C ILE A 169 1.65 8.19 5.74
N ILE A 170 2.70 7.51 6.18
CA ILE A 170 3.75 6.97 5.32
C ILE A 170 3.49 5.48 5.10
N VAL A 171 3.48 5.07 3.83
CA VAL A 171 3.30 3.67 3.44
C VAL A 171 4.51 3.18 2.65
N ARG A 172 4.73 1.87 2.66
CA ARG A 172 5.66 1.20 1.73
C ARG A 172 4.86 0.42 0.71
N PRO A 173 4.52 1.00 -0.46
CA PRO A 173 3.70 0.34 -1.46
C PRO A 173 4.23 -1.06 -1.77
N ARG A 174 3.36 -2.07 -1.78
CA ARG A 174 3.80 -3.46 -2.04
C ARG A 174 4.51 -3.60 -3.38
N VAL A 175 4.06 -2.84 -4.38
CA VAL A 175 4.69 -2.80 -5.71
C VAL A 175 6.13 -2.26 -5.68
N TRP A 176 6.51 -1.51 -4.65
CA TRP A 176 7.87 -0.97 -4.46
C TRP A 176 8.72 -1.85 -3.56
N ARG A 177 8.12 -2.86 -2.92
CA ARG A 177 8.87 -3.87 -2.20
C ARG A 177 9.42 -4.84 -3.24
N ARG A 178 10.75 -4.83 -3.43
CA ARG A 178 11.44 -6.03 -3.91
C ARG A 178 11.49 -7.01 -2.74
N GLU A 179 10.34 -7.55 -2.35
CA GLU A 179 10.40 -8.83 -1.66
C GLU A 179 11.09 -9.78 -2.64
N PRO A 180 12.21 -10.41 -2.26
CA PRO A 180 12.79 -11.45 -3.10
C PRO A 180 11.65 -12.41 -3.40
N LEU A 181 11.39 -12.64 -4.70
CA LEU A 181 10.34 -13.56 -5.14
C LEU A 181 10.45 -14.79 -4.26
N CYS A 182 9.43 -15.02 -3.44
CA CYS A 182 9.39 -16.13 -2.48
C CYS A 182 10.02 -17.33 -3.16
N GLU A 183 11.15 -17.82 -2.65
CA GLU A 183 11.94 -18.85 -3.35
C GLU A 183 11.06 -20.04 -3.69
N HIS A 184 10.10 -20.34 -2.81
CA HIS A 184 9.05 -21.32 -3.04
C HIS A 184 8.18 -21.02 -4.27
N ARG A 185 7.70 -19.78 -4.45
CA ARG A 185 6.92 -19.37 -5.61
C ARG A 185 7.74 -19.43 -6.91
N ARG A 186 9.02 -19.05 -6.83
CA ARG A 186 9.96 -19.16 -7.97
C ARG A 186 10.17 -20.64 -8.35
N GLU A 187 10.37 -21.52 -7.38
CA GLU A 187 10.52 -22.96 -7.63
C GLU A 187 9.21 -23.57 -8.15
N GLN A 188 8.05 -23.18 -7.62
CA GLN A 188 6.75 -23.59 -8.16
C GLN A 188 6.59 -23.21 -9.64
N PHE A 189 6.89 -21.96 -10.01
CA PHE A 189 6.82 -21.55 -11.41
C PHE A 189 7.83 -22.28 -12.30
N LYS A 190 9.00 -22.60 -11.76
CA LYS A 190 9.99 -23.44 -12.46
C LYS A 190 9.43 -24.85 -12.71
N CYS A 191 8.86 -25.51 -11.70
CA CYS A 191 8.22 -26.82 -11.87
C CYS A 191 7.06 -26.78 -12.87
N ILE A 192 6.21 -25.74 -12.83
CA ILE A 192 5.12 -25.56 -13.79
C ILE A 192 5.66 -25.45 -15.23
N ARG A 193 6.72 -24.66 -15.43
CA ARG A 193 7.37 -24.52 -16.75
C ARG A 193 7.98 -25.83 -17.23
N GLU A 194 8.69 -26.55 -16.36
CA GLU A 194 9.28 -27.85 -16.69
C GLU A 194 8.20 -28.87 -17.09
N HIS A 195 7.09 -28.91 -16.35
CA HIS A 195 5.96 -29.78 -16.67
C HIS A 195 5.32 -29.43 -18.02
N PHE A 196 5.10 -28.14 -18.28
CA PHE A 196 4.57 -27.67 -19.57
C PHE A 196 5.49 -28.08 -20.73
N TYR A 197 6.80 -27.90 -20.60
CA TYR A 197 7.75 -28.32 -21.65
C TYR A 197 7.79 -29.84 -21.82
N ALA A 198 7.68 -30.62 -20.75
CA ALA A 198 7.57 -32.07 -20.86
C ALA A 198 6.32 -32.47 -21.65
N LEU A 199 5.17 -31.83 -21.43
CA LEU A 199 3.95 -32.13 -22.19
C LEU A 199 4.09 -31.76 -23.67
N VAL A 200 4.60 -30.57 -23.98
CA VAL A 200 4.78 -30.10 -25.37
C VAL A 200 5.76 -30.99 -26.13
N ASN A 201 6.87 -31.40 -25.51
CA ASN A 201 7.89 -32.21 -26.16
C ASN A 201 7.51 -33.70 -26.29
N ASN A 202 6.55 -34.17 -25.49
CA ASN A 202 6.08 -35.56 -25.53
C ASN A 202 4.87 -35.76 -26.44
N VAL A 203 4.33 -34.73 -27.10
CA VAL A 203 3.43 -34.93 -28.24
C VAL A 203 4.30 -35.32 -29.41
N PRO A 204 4.31 -36.60 -29.85
CA PRO A 204 5.00 -36.95 -31.08
C PRO A 204 4.33 -36.11 -32.17
N CYS A 205 5.11 -35.28 -32.84
CA CYS A 205 4.68 -34.65 -34.08
C CYS A 205 4.41 -35.77 -35.10
N LEU A 206 3.23 -36.38 -35.01
CA LEU A 206 2.59 -37.09 -36.12
C LEU A 206 2.07 -36.03 -37.09
N ILE A 207 2.95 -35.12 -37.53
CA ILE A 207 2.74 -34.32 -38.72
C ILE A 207 3.25 -35.20 -39.86
N THR A 208 2.45 -36.22 -40.18
CA THR A 208 2.54 -36.87 -41.49
C THR A 208 2.10 -35.82 -42.52
N PRO A 209 2.87 -35.54 -43.58
CA PRO A 209 2.46 -34.62 -44.63
C PRO A 209 1.43 -35.31 -45.52
N LEU A 210 0.19 -35.45 -45.06
CA LEU A 210 -0.91 -36.00 -45.85
C LEU A 210 -2.17 -35.18 -45.60
N GLY A 211 -2.52 -34.38 -46.61
CA GLY A 211 -3.89 -33.96 -46.92
C GLY A 211 -4.62 -33.18 -45.82
N LEU A 212 -4.76 -31.88 -46.04
CA LEU A 212 -5.85 -31.09 -45.46
C LEU A 212 -7.20 -31.78 -45.69
N VAL A 213 -7.68 -32.52 -44.70
CA VAL A 213 -9.09 -32.84 -44.54
C VAL A 213 -9.58 -31.97 -43.40
N TYR A 214 -10.35 -30.94 -43.76
CA TYR A 214 -11.10 -30.11 -42.81
C TYR A 214 -12.13 -31.00 -42.10
N GLY A 215 -11.74 -31.58 -40.97
CA GLY A 215 -12.66 -32.20 -40.01
C GLY A 215 -13.07 -31.15 -38.97
N THR A 216 -14.30 -30.64 -39.11
CA THR A 216 -14.95 -29.79 -38.12
C THR A 216 -15.39 -30.62 -36.93
N ASP A 217 -14.46 -30.97 -36.04
CA ASP A 217 -14.83 -31.48 -34.72
C ASP A 217 -14.04 -30.72 -33.66
N HIS A 218 -14.75 -29.79 -33.03
CA HIS A 218 -14.31 -29.06 -31.85
C HIS A 218 -14.17 -30.02 -30.66
N THR A 219 -13.09 -30.80 -30.61
CA THR A 219 -12.66 -31.38 -29.34
C THR A 219 -11.93 -30.29 -28.57
N ILE A 220 -12.72 -29.44 -27.91
CA ILE A 220 -12.23 -28.56 -26.86
C ILE A 220 -11.62 -29.47 -25.79
N CYS A 221 -10.30 -29.43 -25.61
CA CYS A 221 -9.68 -29.92 -24.38
C CYS A 221 -10.21 -29.06 -23.24
N SER A 222 -11.37 -29.44 -22.70
CA SER A 222 -11.92 -28.86 -21.49
C SER A 222 -11.01 -29.34 -20.37
N ILE A 223 -10.08 -28.48 -19.96
CA ILE A 223 -9.48 -28.61 -18.63
C ILE A 223 -10.68 -28.47 -17.69
N ASN A 224 -11.11 -29.58 -17.09
CA ASN A 224 -12.09 -29.56 -16.01
C ASN A 224 -11.47 -28.76 -14.85
N SER A 225 -11.65 -27.45 -14.90
CA SER A 225 -11.55 -26.52 -13.79
C SER A 225 -12.78 -26.73 -12.90
N VAL A 226 -12.93 -27.92 -12.36
CA VAL A 226 -13.78 -28.11 -11.19
C VAL A 226 -12.96 -27.57 -10.02
N GLU A 227 -13.50 -26.52 -9.40
CA GLU A 227 -12.94 -25.72 -8.30
C GLU A 227 -12.04 -24.53 -8.65
N LEU A 228 -12.59 -23.56 -9.38
CA LEU A 228 -12.13 -22.16 -9.28
C LEU A 228 -13.29 -21.17 -9.04
N ASN A 229 -14.36 -21.65 -8.41
CA ASN A 229 -15.47 -20.83 -7.93
C ASN A 229 -15.73 -21.10 -6.44
N CYS A 230 -14.77 -20.71 -5.61
CA CYS A 230 -14.90 -20.25 -4.22
C CYS A 230 -13.47 -20.09 -3.69
N LEU A 231 -13.27 -19.22 -2.68
CA LEU A 231 -12.02 -18.93 -1.95
C LEU A 231 -11.33 -17.60 -2.30
N THR A 232 -11.96 -16.50 -1.86
CA THR A 232 -11.26 -15.28 -1.42
C THR A 232 -10.54 -15.45 -0.07
N ASN A 233 -10.41 -16.65 0.47
CA ASN A 233 -9.63 -16.92 1.68
C ASN A 233 -9.19 -18.39 1.73
N LEU A 234 -7.88 -18.62 1.71
CA LEU A 234 -7.08 -19.70 2.35
C LEU A 234 -6.13 -20.51 1.46
N SER A 235 -4.93 -20.68 2.05
CA SER A 235 -4.01 -21.83 2.00
C SER A 235 -3.42 -22.28 0.66
N CYS A 236 -2.09 -22.33 0.65
CA CYS A 236 -1.25 -22.98 -0.34
C CYS A 236 -1.86 -24.31 -0.84
N VAL A 237 -2.21 -24.35 -2.13
CA VAL A 237 -2.39 -25.60 -2.86
C VAL A 237 -1.05 -26.33 -2.85
N ARG A 238 -0.94 -27.40 -2.06
CA ARG A 238 0.19 -28.34 -2.12
C ARG A 238 0.03 -29.18 -3.38
N ILE A 239 0.71 -28.80 -4.45
CA ILE A 239 0.97 -29.71 -5.56
C ILE A 239 2.08 -30.65 -5.09
N SER A 240 1.69 -31.87 -4.68
CA SER A 240 2.62 -32.95 -4.40
C SER A 240 3.00 -33.63 -5.71
N CYS A 241 4.20 -33.37 -6.22
CA CYS A 241 4.80 -34.18 -7.27
C CYS A 241 5.24 -35.52 -6.66
N SER A 242 4.46 -36.57 -6.89
CA SER A 242 4.85 -37.95 -6.61
C SER A 242 5.44 -38.57 -7.88
N GLU A 243 6.72 -38.94 -7.85
CA GLU A 243 7.32 -39.78 -8.88
C GLU A 243 6.71 -41.19 -8.82
N ARG A 244 5.79 -41.50 -9.73
CA ARG A 244 5.41 -42.90 -9.99
C ARG A 244 6.53 -43.58 -10.78
N LYS A 245 7.41 -44.30 -10.10
CA LYS A 245 8.23 -45.35 -10.72
C LYS A 245 7.31 -46.48 -11.16
N HIS A 246 7.04 -46.57 -12.46
CA HIS A 246 6.40 -47.74 -13.05
C HIS A 246 7.40 -48.90 -13.12
N SER A 247 7.26 -49.88 -12.23
CA SER A 247 7.87 -51.19 -12.37
C SER A 247 7.03 -52.04 -13.33
N LEU A 248 7.59 -52.37 -14.49
CA LEU A 248 7.06 -53.39 -15.40
C LEU A 248 7.20 -54.78 -14.74
N ILE A 249 6.08 -55.46 -14.50
CA ILE A 249 6.04 -56.89 -14.19
C ILE A 249 5.71 -57.60 -15.51
N ALA A 250 6.65 -58.37 -16.04
CA ALA A 250 6.39 -59.32 -17.12
C ALA A 250 5.86 -60.61 -16.51
N VAL A 251 4.70 -61.07 -16.97
CA VAL A 251 4.19 -62.42 -16.73
C VAL A 251 4.40 -63.19 -18.04
N SER A 252 5.21 -64.25 -18.01
CA SER A 252 5.23 -65.25 -19.08
C SER A 252 4.25 -66.36 -18.75
N GLU A 253 3.65 -66.94 -19.80
CA GLU A 253 2.69 -68.05 -19.76
C GLU A 253 3.18 -69.29 -18.99
#